data_AF-A0A7S3HGD0-F1
#
_entry.id   AF-A0A7S3HGD0-F1
#
_cell.length_a   1.000
_cell.length_b   1.000
_cell.length_c   1.000
_cell.angle_alpha   90.00
_cell.angle_beta   90.00
_cell.angle_gamma   90.00
#
_symmetry.space_group_name_H-M   'P 1'
#
loop_
_entity.id
_entity.type
_entity.pdbx_description
1 polymer ?
#
loop_
_entity_poly.entity_id
_entity_poly.type
_entity_poly.pdbx_seq_one_letter_code
_entity_poly.pdbx_strand_id
1 'polypeptide(L)'
;MNEPGPGDVGIETAWMISDMMGHEEQMRSHKVQVMYDIWKDFRSRCNDRWMNEIENEDLMQAHEGMKEVISRCRVRIDRGGNHVAVIGPCHAEVMGAWRRCQAAVKLQPYRPPEPAPPATTSAPSAASEAR
;
A
#
# COMPACT_ATOMS: atom_id res chain seq x y z
N MET A 1 -38.07 16.31 -34.72
CA MET A 1 -38.21 14.84 -34.61
C MET A 1 -36.88 14.28 -35.08
N ASN A 2 -36.04 13.79 -34.17
CA ASN A 2 -34.74 13.21 -34.49
C ASN A 2 -34.83 11.70 -34.24
N GLU A 3 -34.54 10.91 -35.27
CA GLU A 3 -34.48 9.45 -35.21
C GLU A 3 -33.17 8.99 -34.52
N PRO A 4 -33.21 7.97 -33.63
CA PRO A 4 -32.01 7.38 -33.06
C PRO A 4 -31.34 6.43 -34.06
N GLY A 5 -30.04 6.63 -34.30
CA GLY A 5 -29.23 5.84 -35.25
C GLY A 5 -28.93 4.40 -34.80
N PRO A 6 -28.61 3.49 -35.74
CA PRO A 6 -28.45 2.05 -35.50
C PRO A 6 -27.04 1.70 -34.99
N GLY A 7 -26.68 2.20 -33.80
CA GLY A 7 -25.31 2.12 -33.27
C GLY A 7 -25.09 1.21 -32.06
N ASP A 8 -26.12 0.73 -31.36
CA ASP A 8 -25.92 0.23 -29.98
C ASP A 8 -26.49 -1.16 -29.65
N VAL A 9 -27.19 -1.82 -30.59
CA VAL A 9 -27.87 -3.09 -30.27
C VAL A 9 -26.86 -4.22 -29.94
N GLY A 10 -25.69 -4.21 -30.58
CA GLY A 10 -24.65 -5.22 -30.36
C GLY A 10 -23.90 -5.03 -29.03
N ILE A 11 -23.74 -3.79 -28.57
CA ILE A 11 -23.04 -3.48 -27.32
C ILE A 11 -23.95 -3.83 -26.14
N GLU A 12 -25.23 -3.42 -26.18
CA GLU A 12 -26.20 -3.79 -25.14
C GLU A 12 -26.38 -5.30 -25.00
N THR A 13 -26.41 -6.04 -26.12
CA THR A 13 -26.52 -7.51 -26.11
C THR A 13 -25.28 -8.18 -25.49
N ALA A 14 -24.08 -7.64 -25.73
CA ALA A 14 -22.85 -8.18 -25.17
C ALA A 14 -22.78 -8.01 -23.64
N TRP A 15 -23.27 -6.89 -23.10
CA TRP A 15 -23.34 -6.66 -21.65
C TRP A 15 -24.40 -7.53 -20.99
N MET A 16 -25.57 -7.72 -21.63
CA MET A 16 -26.63 -8.61 -21.09
C MET A 16 -26.21 -10.09 -21.05
N ILE A 17 -25.40 -10.55 -22.01
CA ILE A 17 -24.85 -11.93 -22.02
C ILE A 17 -23.77 -12.08 -20.93
N SER A 18 -23.02 -11.03 -20.64
CA SER A 18 -22.02 -11.02 -19.56
C SER A 18 -22.67 -11.07 -18.17
N ASP A 19 -23.80 -10.38 -17.96
CA ASP A 19 -24.58 -10.43 -16.71
C ASP A 19 -25.31 -11.78 -16.52
N MET A 20 -25.72 -12.45 -17.60
CA MET A 20 -26.45 -13.73 -17.53
C MET A 20 -25.57 -14.95 -17.18
N MET A 21 -24.24 -14.86 -17.33
CA MET A 21 -23.32 -15.92 -16.95
C MET A 21 -22.71 -15.59 -15.59
N GLY A 22 -23.12 -16.28 -14.52
CA GLY A 22 -22.65 -16.14 -13.13
C GLY A 22 -21.12 -16.32 -12.89
N HIS A 23 -20.29 -16.18 -13.91
CA HIS A 23 -18.84 -16.00 -13.85
C HIS A 23 -18.39 -14.59 -13.44
N GLU A 24 -19.28 -13.60 -13.42
CA GLU A 24 -18.93 -12.25 -12.98
C GLU A 24 -18.43 -12.21 -11.54
N GLU A 25 -19.05 -12.97 -10.64
CA GLU A 25 -18.74 -12.92 -9.21
C GLU A 25 -17.34 -13.49 -8.90
N GLN A 26 -16.95 -14.55 -9.60
CA GLN A 26 -15.64 -15.18 -9.46
C GLN A 26 -14.52 -14.32 -10.07
N MET A 27 -14.76 -13.69 -11.23
CA MET A 27 -13.84 -12.71 -11.81
C MET A 27 -13.73 -11.43 -10.97
N ARG A 28 -14.84 -11.00 -10.34
CA ARG A 28 -14.83 -9.87 -9.40
C ARG A 28 -13.94 -10.16 -8.20
N SER A 29 -14.00 -11.36 -7.63
CA SER A 29 -13.13 -11.76 -6.51
C SER A 29 -11.65 -11.74 -6.89
N HIS A 30 -11.28 -12.28 -8.07
CA HIS A 30 -9.89 -12.25 -8.53
C HIS A 30 -9.35 -10.82 -8.72
N LYS A 31 -10.15 -9.92 -9.31
CA LYS A 31 -9.74 -8.51 -9.49
C LYS A 31 -9.56 -7.79 -8.16
N VAL A 32 -10.44 -8.04 -7.19
CA VAL A 32 -10.30 -7.50 -5.82
C VAL A 32 -8.99 -7.99 -5.18
N GLN A 33 -8.68 -9.27 -5.33
CA GLN A 33 -7.45 -9.84 -4.79
C GLN A 33 -6.20 -9.19 -5.39
N VAL A 34 -6.15 -9.03 -6.72
CA VAL A 34 -5.05 -8.33 -7.40
C VAL A 34 -4.88 -6.90 -6.85
N MET A 35 -5.98 -6.19 -6.61
CA MET A 35 -5.94 -4.85 -6.00
C MET A 35 -5.37 -4.87 -4.58
N TYR A 36 -5.74 -5.87 -3.77
CA TYR A 36 -5.18 -6.03 -2.43
C TYR A 36 -3.68 -6.33 -2.45
N ASP A 37 -3.20 -7.08 -3.44
CA ASP A 37 -1.77 -7.37 -3.61
C ASP A 37 -0.99 -6.11 -4.01
N ILE A 38 -1.54 -5.29 -4.92
CA ILE A 38 -0.96 -3.99 -5.27
C ILE A 38 -0.87 -3.07 -4.04
N TRP A 39 -1.92 -2.99 -3.23
CA TRP A 39 -1.89 -2.16 -2.02
C TRP A 39 -0.91 -2.69 -0.97
N LYS A 40 -0.79 -4.02 -0.86
CA LYS A 40 0.20 -4.66 -0.01
C LYS A 40 1.63 -4.31 -0.46
N ASP A 41 1.90 -4.27 -1.76
CA ASP A 41 3.20 -3.84 -2.30
C ASP A 41 3.53 -2.40 -1.91
N PHE A 42 2.59 -1.46 -2.06
CA PHE A 42 2.80 -0.07 -1.62
C PHE A 42 3.12 0.03 -0.12
N ARG A 43 2.40 -0.73 0.70
CA ARG A 43 2.68 -0.79 2.15
C ARG A 43 4.08 -1.36 2.40
N SER A 44 4.44 -2.46 1.76
CA SER A 44 5.76 -3.09 1.92
C SER A 44 6.86 -2.10 1.59
N ARG A 45 6.77 -1.43 0.44
CA ARG A 45 7.77 -0.44 0.00
C ARG A 45 7.83 0.78 0.90
N CYS A 46 6.72 1.19 1.51
CA CYS A 46 6.71 2.26 2.51
C CYS A 46 7.39 1.81 3.81
N ASN A 47 7.11 0.58 4.25
CA ASN A 47 7.76 -0.02 5.41
C ASN A 47 9.27 -0.17 5.21
N ASP A 48 9.71 -0.63 4.04
CA ASP A 48 11.15 -0.79 3.75
C ASP A 48 11.89 0.55 3.84
N ARG A 49 11.27 1.64 3.38
CA ARG A 49 11.82 2.99 3.52
C ARG A 49 11.91 3.42 4.98
N TRP A 50 10.85 3.18 5.76
CA TRP A 50 10.87 3.46 7.19
C TRP A 50 11.92 2.62 7.93
N MET A 51 12.06 1.33 7.63
CA MET A 51 13.07 0.47 8.26
C MET A 51 14.51 0.89 7.94
N ASN A 52 14.74 1.49 6.77
CA ASN A 52 16.04 2.07 6.43
C ASN A 52 16.33 3.38 7.19
N GLU A 53 15.30 4.07 7.67
CA GLU A 53 15.38 5.36 8.36
C GLU A 53 14.53 5.33 9.63
N ILE A 54 14.86 4.44 10.57
CA ILE A 54 13.99 4.15 11.73
C ILE A 54 13.71 5.37 12.62
N GLU A 55 14.59 6.37 12.60
CA GLU A 55 14.45 7.64 13.33
C GLU A 55 13.50 8.65 12.63
N ASN A 56 13.01 8.34 11.43
CA ASN A 56 12.12 9.20 10.67
C ASN A 56 10.66 9.00 11.11
N GLU A 57 10.23 9.78 12.10
CA GLU A 57 8.87 9.78 12.64
C GLU A 57 7.81 10.07 11.57
N ASP A 58 8.10 10.90 10.57
CA ASP A 58 7.16 11.20 9.49
C ASP A 58 6.93 9.97 8.59
N LEU A 59 7.96 9.16 8.34
CA LEU A 59 7.82 7.88 7.63
C LEU A 59 7.03 6.86 8.44
N MET A 60 7.25 6.79 9.76
CA MET A 60 6.45 5.96 10.66
C MET A 60 4.97 6.33 10.57
N GLN A 61 4.65 7.61 10.73
CA GLN A 61 3.26 8.10 10.68
C GLN A 61 2.64 7.88 9.30
N ALA A 62 3.38 8.11 8.21
CA ALA A 62 2.91 7.85 6.86
C ALA A 62 2.62 6.37 6.62
N HIS A 63 3.46 5.46 7.14
CA HIS A 63 3.26 4.02 7.06
C HIS A 63 2.04 3.57 7.88
N GLU A 64 1.88 4.03 9.12
CA GLU A 64 0.70 3.71 9.94
C GLU A 64 -0.59 4.25 9.32
N GLY A 65 -0.58 5.49 8.81
CA GLY A 65 -1.72 6.04 8.08
C GLY A 65 -2.10 5.23 6.84
N MET A 66 -1.11 4.66 6.14
CA MET A 66 -1.36 3.76 5.01
C MET A 66 -2.03 2.45 5.44
N LYS A 67 -1.58 1.85 6.56
CA LYS A 67 -2.20 0.64 7.12
C LYS A 67 -3.67 0.86 7.45
N GLU A 68 -3.99 1.99 8.07
CA GLU A 68 -5.37 2.35 8.40
C GLU A 68 -6.25 2.51 7.17
N VAL A 69 -5.77 3.20 6.13
CA VAL A 69 -6.51 3.38 4.87
C VAL A 69 -6.77 2.03 4.20
N ILE A 70 -5.76 1.16 4.09
CA ILE A 70 -5.92 -0.17 3.48
C ILE A 70 -6.91 -1.01 4.30
N SER A 71 -6.80 -1.01 5.62
CA SER A 71 -7.71 -1.75 6.52
C SER A 71 -9.16 -1.31 6.33
N ARG A 72 -9.40 0.00 6.35
CA ARG A 72 -10.73 0.59 6.13
C ARG A 72 -11.29 0.26 4.74
N CYS A 73 -10.43 0.25 3.73
CA CYS A 73 -10.81 -0.13 2.38
C CYS A 73 -11.21 -1.59 2.23
N ARG A 74 -10.45 -2.50 2.84
CA ARG A 74 -10.82 -3.92 2.88
C ARG A 74 -12.18 -4.12 3.52
N VAL A 75 -12.41 -3.51 4.68
CA VAL A 75 -13.72 -3.60 5.36
C VAL A 75 -14.86 -3.07 4.49
N ARG A 76 -14.68 -1.93 3.79
CA ARG A 76 -15.71 -1.38 2.90
C ARG A 76 -15.98 -2.27 1.68
N ILE A 77 -14.93 -2.86 1.11
CA ILE A 77 -15.06 -3.77 -0.01
C ILE A 77 -15.74 -5.05 0.47
N ASP A 78 -15.21 -5.73 1.47
CA ASP A 78 -15.71 -7.03 1.95
C ASP A 78 -17.16 -6.95 2.47
N ARG A 79 -17.58 -5.81 3.05
CA ARG A 79 -18.96 -5.59 3.53
C ARG A 79 -19.89 -4.95 2.49
N GLY A 80 -19.35 -4.43 1.39
CA GLY A 80 -20.11 -3.71 0.38
C GLY A 80 -20.64 -4.64 -0.69
N GLY A 81 -21.95 -4.63 -0.95
CA GLY A 81 -22.56 -5.41 -2.04
C GLY A 81 -22.12 -4.98 -3.45
N ASN A 82 -21.47 -3.82 -3.59
CA ASN A 82 -20.92 -3.32 -4.86
C ASN A 82 -19.43 -2.99 -4.72
N HIS A 83 -18.58 -4.02 -4.80
CA HIS A 83 -17.11 -3.88 -4.72
C HIS A 83 -16.54 -2.92 -5.77
N VAL A 84 -17.10 -2.91 -7.00
CA VAL A 84 -16.60 -2.10 -8.12
C VAL A 84 -16.73 -0.60 -7.82
N ALA A 85 -17.87 -0.18 -7.26
CA ALA A 85 -18.10 1.20 -6.86
C ALA A 85 -17.18 1.65 -5.71
N VAL A 86 -16.72 0.71 -4.86
CA VAL A 86 -15.88 1.01 -3.68
C VAL A 86 -14.38 0.98 -4.02
N ILE A 87 -13.94 0.09 -4.91
CA ILE A 87 -12.52 -0.09 -5.25
C ILE A 87 -11.89 1.19 -5.79
N GLY A 88 -12.59 1.92 -6.68
CA GLY A 88 -12.07 3.15 -7.28
C GLY A 88 -11.71 4.22 -6.24
N PRO A 89 -12.67 4.68 -5.42
CA PRO A 89 -12.41 5.59 -4.31
C PRO A 89 -11.33 5.08 -3.35
N CYS A 90 -11.36 3.78 -3.02
CA CYS A 90 -10.36 3.18 -2.15
C CYS A 90 -8.94 3.24 -2.73
N HIS A 91 -8.80 2.95 -4.01
CA HIS A 91 -7.51 3.03 -4.67
C HIS A 91 -6.96 4.46 -4.66
N ALA A 92 -7.82 5.47 -4.88
CA ALA A 92 -7.43 6.87 -4.79
C ALA A 92 -6.94 7.26 -3.37
N GLU A 93 -7.61 6.78 -2.32
CA GLU A 93 -7.19 7.00 -0.94
C GLU A 93 -5.82 6.35 -0.65
N VAL A 94 -5.62 5.10 -1.07
CA VAL A 94 -4.34 4.38 -0.93
C VAL A 94 -3.22 5.10 -1.70
N MET A 95 -3.49 5.57 -2.93
CA MET A 95 -2.55 6.37 -3.71
C MET A 95 -2.22 7.71 -3.03
N GLY A 96 -3.18 8.31 -2.32
CA GLY A 96 -2.95 9.48 -1.47
C GLY A 96 -2.00 9.17 -0.30
N ALA A 97 -2.21 8.05 0.40
CA ALA A 97 -1.30 7.59 1.45
C ALA A 97 0.11 7.28 0.91
N TRP A 98 0.20 6.65 -0.26
CA TRP A 98 1.47 6.37 -0.92
C TRP A 98 2.25 7.63 -1.29
N ARG A 99 1.57 8.66 -1.81
CA ARG A 99 2.20 9.96 -2.06
C ARG A 99 2.72 10.62 -0.79
N ARG A 100 2.01 10.51 0.34
CA ARG A 100 2.49 11.00 1.64
C ARG A 100 3.76 10.29 2.09
N CYS A 101 3.79 8.95 1.98
CA CYS A 101 5.00 8.18 2.27
C CYS A 101 6.19 8.59 1.37
N GLN A 102 5.95 8.82 0.08
CA GLN A 102 7.00 9.31 -0.82
C GLN A 102 7.48 10.73 -0.48
N ALA A 103 6.59 11.60 -0.01
CA ALA A 103 6.93 12.96 0.37
C ALA A 103 7.76 13.00 1.66
N ALA A 104 7.47 12.13 2.63
CA ALA A 104 8.22 12.01 3.88
C ALA A 104 9.70 11.65 3.65
N VAL A 105 10.02 10.84 2.62
CA VAL A 105 11.41 10.57 2.23
C VAL A 105 12.13 11.84 1.75
N LYS A 106 11.44 12.73 1.02
CA LYS A 106 12.07 13.90 0.38
C LYS A 106 12.38 15.03 1.35
N LEU A 107 11.69 15.08 2.48
CA LEU A 107 11.82 16.16 3.45
C LEU A 107 12.99 15.96 4.41
N GLN A 108 13.69 14.83 4.35
CA GLN A 108 14.79 14.59 5.27
C GLN A 108 16.02 15.43 4.88
N PRO A 109 16.49 16.35 5.75
CA PRO A 109 17.79 16.96 5.55
C PRO A 109 18.86 15.87 5.68
N TYR A 110 19.83 15.87 4.76
CA TYR A 110 20.95 14.94 4.79
C TYR A 110 21.62 14.97 6.18
N ARG A 111 21.55 13.87 6.91
CA ARG A 111 22.33 13.66 8.12
C ARG A 111 23.61 12.90 7.74
N PRO A 112 24.80 13.48 7.92
CA PRO A 112 26.04 12.75 7.73
C PRO A 112 26.04 11.49 8.60
N PRO A 113 26.57 10.36 8.12
CA PRO A 113 26.68 9.16 8.93
C PRO A 113 27.47 9.49 10.20
N GLU A 114 26.89 9.15 11.36
CA GLU A 114 27.53 9.37 12.65
C GLU A 114 28.88 8.65 12.68
N PRO A 115 29.99 9.32 13.04
CA PRO A 115 31.29 8.66 13.11
C PRO A 115 31.20 7.51 14.10
N ALA A 116 31.60 6.32 13.64
CA ALA A 116 31.52 5.09 14.44
C ALA A 116 32.13 5.32 15.83
N PRO A 117 31.48 4.84 16.91
CA PRO A 117 32.00 5.01 18.25
C PRO A 117 33.42 4.42 18.31
N PRO A 118 34.37 5.10 18.97
CA PRO A 118 35.73 4.59 19.07
C PRO A 118 35.68 3.19 19.68
N ALA A 119 36.27 2.22 18.98
CA ALA A 119 36.38 0.85 19.46
C ALA A 119 37.04 0.88 20.85
N THR A 120 36.26 0.61 21.89
CA THR A 120 36.79 0.44 23.24
C THR A 120 37.60 -0.85 23.22
N THR A 121 38.91 -0.72 22.98
CA THR A 121 39.87 -1.79 23.15
C THR A 121 39.82 -2.22 24.61
N SER A 122 39.04 -3.27 24.88
CA SER A 122 38.99 -3.93 26.17
C SER A 122 40.40 -4.43 26.49
N ALA A 123 41.06 -3.72 27.41
CA ALA A 123 42.36 -4.11 27.92
C ALA A 123 42.22 -5.47 28.65
N PRO A 124 43.12 -6.44 28.39
CA PRO A 124 43.12 -7.69 29.14
C PRO A 124 43.53 -7.42 30.59
N SER A 125 42.62 -7.68 31.52
CA SER A 125 42.88 -7.63 32.96
C SER A 125 43.79 -8.82 33.31
N ALA A 126 45.08 -8.53 33.52
CA ALA A 126 46.05 -9.51 34.01
C ALA A 126 45.74 -9.82 35.48
N ALA A 127 45.08 -10.94 35.74
CA ALA A 127 44.95 -11.51 37.07
C ALA A 127 46.30 -12.15 37.47
N SER A 128 47.05 -11.43 38.31
CA SER A 128 48.19 -11.95 39.04
C SER A 128 47.68 -12.57 40.34
N GLU A 129 47.59 -13.89 40.42
CA GLU A 129 47.42 -14.59 41.70
C GLU A 129 48.69 -15.36 42.03
N ALA A 130 49.35 -14.89 43.07
CA ALA A 130 50.48 -15.52 43.72
C ALA A 130 50.00 -16.25 44.97
N ARG A 131 50.14 -17.57 45.01
CA ARG A 131 50.69 -18.32 46.17
C ARG A 131 50.84 -19.80 45.88
#